data_AF-A0A2N6T272-F1
#
_entry.id   AF-A0A2N6T272-F1
#
_cell.length_a   1.000
_cell.length_b   1.000
_cell.length_c   1.000
_cell.angle_alpha   90.00
_cell.angle_beta   90.00
_cell.angle_gamma   90.00
#
_symmetry.space_group_name_H-M   'P 1'
#
loop_
_entity.id
_entity.type
_entity.pdbx_description
1 polymer ?
#
loop_
_entity_poly.entity_id
_entity_poly.type
_entity_poly.pdbx_seq_one_letter_code
_entity_poly.pdbx_strand_id
1 'polypeptide(L)'
;MAREYAQIRLTIWNDDDFRALTPPAQWLYFLLLTHPTLTMAGVGDWRPSRLAVLAGADVDLIENAAVELAQRLYVVIDADTEEYLVRSFHRNDDLLKMPNMATAAARAAVKVTSAGLRGVLVHELHRLRGERPDLKGWASQELLDFMGGHAVDPASRPCWNPSGNPSRNPSVKGSGNPSIDPSGNPSGNPSEKGFPNPSGKGSDGGSGNPSETHPETHALQQTTLNTQHSPVGGKVVREGTTARETTPPPSKIKFDQIPTDWIDNPGLARCHKHATDEYPPPCGGCATAREAAEAAQDDRDAERRSAAATRRQTITACSLCDETGQILDDRGRPMDPAVWCTHDEDANAEIILDARQRAEAEAAAEAERRDRAAKAAAQARELRARLAEQRTSA
;
A
#
# COMPACT_ATOMS: atom_id res chain seq x y z
N MET A 1 1.52 -10.54 15.08
CA MET A 1 0.07 -10.70 14.86
C MET A 1 -0.30 -9.84 13.68
N ALA A 2 -0.97 -10.40 12.68
CA ALA A 2 -1.53 -9.60 11.59
C ALA A 2 -2.67 -8.73 12.16
N ARG A 3 -2.76 -7.46 11.76
CA ARG A 3 -3.88 -6.62 12.17
C ARG A 3 -5.13 -7.07 11.41
N GLU A 4 -6.27 -7.11 12.09
CA GLU A 4 -7.55 -7.48 11.47
C GLU A 4 -8.35 -6.25 11.03
N TYR A 5 -8.11 -5.10 11.66
CA TYR A 5 -8.79 -3.84 11.37
C TYR A 5 -7.82 -2.66 11.50
N ALA A 6 -8.20 -1.51 10.94
CA ALA A 6 -7.50 -0.24 11.11
C ALA A 6 -8.38 0.74 11.89
N GLN A 7 -7.81 1.47 12.84
CA GLN A 7 -8.53 2.50 13.57
C GLN A 7 -8.53 3.81 12.78
N ILE A 8 -9.71 4.22 12.29
CA ILE A 8 -9.88 5.50 11.58
C ILE A 8 -10.66 6.45 12.48
N ARG A 9 -10.03 7.57 12.85
CA ARG A 9 -10.70 8.59 13.67
C ARG A 9 -11.69 9.38 12.83
N LEU A 10 -12.92 9.51 13.32
CA LEU A 10 -13.96 10.33 12.67
C LEU A 10 -13.56 11.80 12.56
N THR A 11 -12.65 12.27 13.43
CA THR A 11 -12.11 13.63 13.40
C THR A 11 -11.26 13.93 12.18
N ILE A 12 -10.92 12.94 11.35
CA ILE A 12 -10.23 13.18 10.07
C ILE A 12 -11.02 14.14 9.16
N TRP A 13 -12.35 14.16 9.28
CA TRP A 13 -13.21 15.08 8.53
C TRP A 13 -13.25 16.50 9.11
N ASN A 14 -12.63 16.73 10.26
CA ASN A 14 -12.42 18.07 10.80
C ASN A 14 -11.05 18.66 10.41
N ASP A 15 -10.20 17.88 9.72
CA ASP A 15 -8.90 18.32 9.22
C ASP A 15 -9.07 19.01 7.86
N ASP A 16 -8.84 20.33 7.83
CA ASP A 16 -8.96 21.15 6.62
C ASP A 16 -7.95 20.72 5.55
N ASP A 17 -6.74 20.32 5.95
CA ASP A 17 -5.69 19.89 5.03
C ASP A 17 -6.06 18.57 4.35
N PHE A 18 -6.70 17.65 5.09
CA PHE A 18 -7.17 16.37 4.55
C PHE A 18 -8.35 16.59 3.61
N ARG A 19 -9.30 17.45 3.99
CA ARG A 19 -10.46 17.79 3.14
C ARG A 19 -10.05 18.54 1.86
N ALA A 20 -8.91 19.23 1.88
CA ALA A 20 -8.35 19.90 0.71
C ALA A 20 -7.58 18.95 -0.24
N LEU A 21 -7.45 17.66 0.10
CA LEU A 21 -6.96 16.64 -0.83
C LEU A 21 -8.02 16.33 -1.88
N THR A 22 -7.60 15.94 -3.09
CA THR A 22 -8.54 15.40 -4.09
C THR A 22 -9.18 14.09 -3.60
N PRO A 23 -10.40 13.76 -4.05
CA PRO A 23 -11.04 12.49 -3.67
C PRO A 23 -10.17 11.24 -3.97
N PRO A 24 -9.45 11.14 -5.11
CA PRO A 24 -8.48 10.06 -5.32
C PRO A 24 -7.37 9.98 -4.26
N ALA A 25 -6.79 11.10 -3.84
CA ALA A 25 -5.78 11.14 -2.80
C ALA A 25 -6.35 10.72 -1.42
N GLN A 26 -7.53 11.22 -1.04
CA GLN A 26 -8.21 10.79 0.18
C GLN A 26 -8.48 9.27 0.18
N TRP A 27 -8.97 8.75 -0.95
CA TRP A 27 -9.23 7.32 -1.13
C TRP A 27 -7.94 6.49 -1.04
N LEU A 28 -6.88 6.89 -1.74
CA LEU A 28 -5.60 6.19 -1.71
C LEU A 28 -5.01 6.17 -0.30
N TYR A 29 -5.13 7.27 0.46
CA TYR A 29 -4.71 7.30 1.85
C TYR A 29 -5.40 6.21 2.68
N PHE A 30 -6.71 6.01 2.51
CA PHE A 30 -7.43 4.92 3.20
C PHE A 30 -7.03 3.54 2.68
N LEU A 31 -6.81 3.36 1.38
CA LEU A 31 -6.32 2.11 0.82
C LEU A 31 -4.98 1.72 1.45
N LEU A 32 -4.02 2.64 1.51
CA LEU A 32 -2.71 2.42 2.13
C LEU A 32 -2.83 2.18 3.64
N LEU A 33 -3.61 3.00 4.34
CA LEU A 33 -3.83 2.87 5.78
C LEU A 33 -4.48 1.54 6.15
N THR A 34 -5.26 0.90 5.26
CA THR A 34 -5.96 -0.38 5.50
C THR A 34 -5.32 -1.57 4.79
N HIS A 35 -4.24 -1.38 4.03
CA HIS A 35 -3.59 -2.44 3.27
C HIS A 35 -3.03 -3.57 4.17
N PRO A 36 -3.13 -4.85 3.79
CA PRO A 36 -2.67 -5.98 4.62
C PRO A 36 -1.17 -5.97 4.94
N THR A 37 -0.35 -5.36 4.09
CA THR A 37 1.11 -5.27 4.29
C THR A 37 1.51 -4.16 5.26
N LEU A 38 0.59 -3.29 5.71
CA LEU A 38 0.95 -2.19 6.61
C LEU A 38 1.37 -2.76 7.97
N THR A 39 2.64 -2.57 8.31
CA THR A 39 3.26 -3.05 9.53
C THR A 39 2.87 -2.21 10.75
N MET A 40 3.25 -2.67 11.94
CA MET A 40 3.12 -1.89 13.19
C MET A 40 4.00 -0.63 13.22
N ALA A 41 4.90 -0.45 12.25
CA ALA A 41 5.64 0.79 12.06
C ALA A 41 4.91 1.78 11.13
N GLY A 42 3.75 1.44 10.59
CA GLY A 42 3.05 2.28 9.61
C GLY A 42 3.69 2.27 8.21
N VAL A 43 4.55 1.29 7.94
CA VAL A 43 5.21 1.10 6.64
C VAL A 43 4.59 -0.10 5.92
N GLY A 44 4.36 0.00 4.61
CA GLY A 44 3.88 -1.10 3.77
C GLY A 44 4.49 -1.07 2.37
N ASP A 45 4.09 -2.02 1.52
CA ASP A 45 4.70 -2.23 0.20
C ASP A 45 4.13 -1.27 -0.86
N TRP A 46 5.01 -0.50 -1.48
CA TRP A 46 4.70 0.38 -2.60
C TRP A 46 4.82 -0.37 -3.94
N ARG A 47 3.71 -0.99 -4.35
CA ARG A 47 3.57 -1.72 -5.63
C ARG A 47 2.40 -1.16 -6.43
N PRO A 48 2.55 -0.04 -7.18
CA PRO A 48 1.44 0.67 -7.82
C PRO A 48 0.55 -0.23 -8.69
N SER A 49 1.14 -1.07 -9.52
CA SER A 49 0.38 -1.99 -10.38
C SER A 49 -0.44 -3.00 -9.58
N ARG A 50 0.08 -3.50 -8.44
CA ARG A 50 -0.66 -4.44 -7.58
C ARG A 50 -1.76 -3.72 -6.80
N LEU A 51 -1.50 -2.50 -6.33
CA LEU A 51 -2.50 -1.65 -5.69
C LEU A 51 -3.64 -1.32 -6.65
N ALA A 52 -3.33 -1.01 -7.92
CA ALA A 52 -4.31 -0.76 -8.97
C ALA A 52 -5.22 -1.98 -9.21
N VAL A 53 -4.64 -3.18 -9.36
CA VAL A 53 -5.40 -4.43 -9.50
C VAL A 53 -6.27 -4.70 -8.28
N LEU A 54 -5.73 -4.56 -7.06
CA LEU A 54 -6.47 -4.74 -5.82
C LEU A 54 -7.67 -3.79 -5.71
N ALA A 55 -7.49 -2.55 -6.16
CA ALA A 55 -8.49 -1.50 -6.10
C ALA A 55 -9.51 -1.53 -7.25
N GLY A 56 -9.26 -2.30 -8.33
CA GLY A 56 -10.00 -2.16 -9.58
C GLY A 56 -9.81 -0.77 -10.22
N ALA A 57 -8.64 -0.18 -10.06
CA ALA A 57 -8.28 1.16 -10.51
C ALA A 57 -7.18 1.13 -11.59
N ASP A 58 -6.94 2.29 -12.22
CA ASP A 58 -5.79 2.49 -13.09
C ASP A 58 -4.51 2.75 -12.26
N VAL A 59 -3.36 2.29 -12.74
CA VAL A 59 -2.05 2.57 -12.15
C VAL A 59 -1.77 4.07 -12.16
N ASP A 60 -2.16 4.77 -13.23
CA ASP A 60 -2.00 6.23 -13.34
C ASP A 60 -2.82 6.96 -12.25
N LEU A 61 -3.96 6.40 -11.84
CA LEU A 61 -4.75 6.98 -10.74
C LEU A 61 -4.04 6.82 -9.39
N ILE A 62 -3.51 5.63 -9.11
CA ILE A 62 -2.72 5.36 -7.89
C ILE A 62 -1.54 6.32 -7.84
N GLU A 63 -0.84 6.44 -8.96
CA GLU A 63 0.36 7.24 -9.04
C GLU A 63 0.05 8.73 -8.91
N ASN A 64 -0.88 9.29 -9.66
CA ASN A 64 -1.22 10.71 -9.51
C ASN A 64 -1.72 11.07 -8.09
N ALA A 65 -2.51 10.20 -7.47
CA ALA A 65 -2.97 10.39 -6.09
C ALA A 65 -1.83 10.34 -5.07
N ALA A 66 -0.83 9.48 -5.28
CA ALA A 66 0.33 9.39 -4.42
C ALA A 66 1.25 10.61 -4.51
N VAL A 67 1.34 11.28 -5.66
CA VAL A 67 2.09 12.55 -5.81
C VAL A 67 1.50 13.58 -4.85
N GLU A 68 0.18 13.73 -4.86
CA GLU A 68 -0.51 14.68 -4.00
C GLU A 68 -0.32 14.33 -2.51
N LEU A 69 -0.48 13.05 -2.13
CA LEU A 69 -0.25 12.60 -0.75
C LEU A 69 1.19 12.84 -0.29
N ALA A 70 2.17 12.64 -1.16
CA ALA A 70 3.58 12.91 -0.87
C ALA A 70 3.86 14.41 -0.73
N GLN A 71 3.33 15.24 -1.63
CA GLN A 71 3.47 16.71 -1.57
C GLN A 71 2.83 17.30 -0.32
N ARG A 72 1.68 16.77 0.11
CA ARG A 72 0.98 17.16 1.35
C ARG A 72 1.53 16.42 2.58
N LEU A 73 2.58 15.63 2.40
CA LEU A 73 3.30 14.87 3.43
C LEU A 73 2.42 13.87 4.22
N TYR A 74 1.29 13.41 3.68
CA TYR A 74 0.51 12.34 4.32
C TYR A 74 1.23 10.99 4.26
N VAL A 75 1.95 10.77 3.16
CA VAL A 75 2.71 9.54 2.90
C VAL A 75 4.12 9.91 2.44
N VAL A 76 5.12 9.13 2.83
CA VAL A 76 6.48 9.20 2.24
C VAL A 76 6.72 7.91 1.49
N ILE A 77 7.12 8.00 0.23
CA ILE A 77 7.31 6.83 -0.64
C ILE A 77 8.79 6.72 -0.99
N ASP A 78 9.33 5.52 -0.88
CA ASP A 78 10.67 5.15 -1.31
C ASP A 78 10.52 4.06 -2.38
N ALA A 79 10.54 4.49 -3.64
CA ALA A 79 10.35 3.59 -4.78
C ALA A 79 11.50 2.59 -4.96
N ASP A 80 12.68 2.89 -4.42
CA ASP A 80 13.87 2.04 -4.56
C ASP A 80 13.79 0.80 -3.66
N THR A 81 13.22 0.99 -2.48
CA THR A 81 12.91 -0.10 -1.53
C THR A 81 11.51 -0.65 -1.71
N GLU A 82 10.70 -0.01 -2.54
CA GLU A 82 9.28 -0.35 -2.78
C GLU A 82 8.49 -0.30 -1.47
N GLU A 83 8.73 0.73 -0.66
CA GLU A 83 8.09 0.96 0.63
C GLU A 83 7.38 2.32 0.65
N TYR A 84 6.25 2.40 1.35
CA TYR A 84 5.61 3.66 1.72
C TYR A 84 5.43 3.73 3.24
N LEU A 85 5.50 4.93 3.80
CA LEU A 85 5.21 5.24 5.19
C LEU A 85 3.97 6.13 5.29
N VAL A 86 2.96 5.69 6.04
CA VAL A 86 1.87 6.58 6.47
C VAL A 86 2.35 7.37 7.68
N ARG A 87 2.72 8.64 7.47
CA ARG A 87 3.44 9.46 8.45
C ARG A 87 2.70 9.61 9.77
N SER A 88 1.39 9.81 9.71
CA SER A 88 0.54 10.06 10.88
C SER A 88 0.08 8.77 11.59
N PHE A 89 0.55 7.59 11.18
CA PHE A 89 0.08 6.30 11.68
C PHE A 89 0.11 6.22 13.22
N HIS A 90 1.28 6.38 13.84
CA HIS A 90 1.44 6.28 15.30
C HIS A 90 0.67 7.37 16.07
N ARG A 91 0.50 8.55 15.47
CA ARG A 91 -0.26 9.65 16.06
C ARG A 91 -1.75 9.34 16.13
N ASN A 92 -2.27 8.61 15.13
CA ASN A 92 -3.70 8.37 14.95
C ASN A 92 -4.17 7.02 15.49
N ASP A 93 -3.35 5.98 15.48
CA ASP A 93 -3.72 4.58 15.75
C ASP A 93 -3.78 4.22 17.25
N ASP A 94 -3.41 5.14 18.16
CA ASP A 94 -3.37 4.90 19.62
C ASP A 94 -2.46 3.74 20.08
N LEU A 95 -1.71 3.13 19.16
CA LEU A 95 -0.82 1.99 19.37
C LEU A 95 0.08 2.15 20.60
N LEU A 96 0.69 3.34 20.73
CA LEU A 96 1.63 3.67 21.81
C LEU A 96 0.98 3.91 23.18
N LYS A 97 -0.35 3.81 23.31
CA LYS A 97 -1.00 3.75 24.63
C LYS A 97 -0.62 2.48 25.41
N MET A 98 -0.18 1.43 24.72
CA MET A 98 0.19 0.14 25.29
C MET A 98 1.69 -0.11 25.14
N PRO A 99 2.44 -0.38 26.23
CA PRO A 99 3.89 -0.62 26.17
C PRO A 99 4.30 -1.75 25.22
N ASN A 100 3.60 -2.89 25.27
CA ASN A 100 3.94 -4.04 24.42
C ASN A 100 3.77 -3.75 22.93
N MET A 101 2.80 -2.90 22.57
CA MET A 101 2.57 -2.50 21.18
C MET A 101 3.65 -1.52 20.71
N ALA A 102 4.18 -0.68 21.60
CA ALA A 102 5.34 0.15 21.32
C ALA A 102 6.60 -0.67 21.03
N THR A 103 6.83 -1.74 21.79
CA THR A 103 7.89 -2.72 21.51
C THR A 103 7.68 -3.40 20.16
N ALA A 104 6.44 -3.82 19.84
CA ALA A 104 6.13 -4.40 18.54
C ALA A 104 6.36 -3.43 17.37
N ALA A 105 5.99 -2.15 17.54
CA ALA A 105 6.25 -1.09 16.56
C ALA A 105 7.75 -0.88 16.34
N ALA A 106 8.55 -0.84 17.41
CA ALA A 106 10.01 -0.72 17.31
C ALA A 106 10.63 -1.89 16.54
N ARG A 107 10.22 -3.14 16.83
CA ARG A 107 10.68 -4.33 16.11
C ARG A 107 10.30 -4.28 14.63
N ALA A 108 9.10 -3.83 14.30
CA ALA A 108 8.69 -3.62 12.91
C ALA A 108 9.52 -2.50 12.24
N ALA A 109 9.81 -1.42 12.95
CA ALA A 109 10.57 -0.29 12.42
C ALA A 109 12.03 -0.65 12.10
N VAL A 110 12.65 -1.55 12.87
CA VAL A 110 13.99 -2.09 12.57
C VAL A 110 14.00 -2.94 11.29
N LYS A 111 12.87 -3.58 10.95
CA LYS A 111 12.72 -4.40 9.72
C LYS A 111 12.51 -3.56 8.46
N VAL A 112 12.11 -2.29 8.58
CA VAL A 112 11.93 -1.38 7.43
C VAL A 112 13.23 -1.31 6.62
N THR A 113 13.13 -1.47 5.31
CA THR A 113 14.28 -1.54 4.39
C THR A 113 14.88 -0.16 4.16
N SER A 114 14.05 0.84 3.90
CA SER A 114 14.44 2.21 3.65
C SER A 114 15.04 2.87 4.89
N ALA A 115 16.33 3.20 4.80
CA ALA A 115 16.99 4.06 5.78
C ALA A 115 16.32 5.45 5.87
N GLY A 116 15.73 5.89 4.76
CA GLY A 116 14.99 7.12 4.69
C GLY A 116 13.71 7.11 5.51
N LEU A 117 12.86 6.11 5.28
CA LEU A 117 11.61 5.95 6.02
C LEU A 117 11.88 5.67 7.50
N ARG A 118 12.93 4.92 7.85
CA ARG A 118 13.36 4.78 9.26
C ARG A 118 13.72 6.13 9.89
N GLY A 119 14.42 7.00 9.17
CA GLY A 119 14.74 8.33 9.68
C GLY A 119 13.52 9.23 9.85
N VAL A 120 12.56 9.16 8.93
CA VAL A 120 11.26 9.86 9.07
C VAL A 120 10.46 9.31 10.24
N LEU A 121 10.47 7.98 10.45
CA LEU A 121 9.85 7.37 11.63
C LEU A 121 10.44 7.89 12.94
N VAL A 122 11.77 8.02 13.03
CA VAL A 122 12.43 8.60 14.21
C VAL A 122 11.99 10.05 14.41
N HIS A 123 11.90 10.85 13.34
CA HIS A 123 11.38 12.22 13.40
C HIS A 123 9.94 12.27 13.94
N GLU A 124 9.04 11.45 13.39
CA GLU A 124 7.63 11.41 13.81
C GLU A 124 7.46 10.92 15.24
N LEU A 125 8.27 9.96 15.70
CA LEU A 125 8.24 9.49 17.08
C LEU A 125 8.72 10.55 18.08
N HIS A 126 9.76 11.32 17.74
CA HIS A 126 10.20 12.45 18.57
C HIS A 126 9.14 13.54 18.64
N ARG A 127 8.52 13.88 17.50
CA ARG A 127 7.39 14.81 17.44
C ARG A 127 6.23 14.32 18.32
N LEU A 128 5.84 13.05 18.18
CA LEU A 128 4.75 12.46 18.97
C LEU A 128 5.06 12.43 20.46
N ARG A 129 6.32 12.19 20.85
CA ARG A 129 6.74 12.25 22.26
C ARG A 129 6.61 13.66 22.83
N GLY A 130 6.89 14.69 22.03
CA GLY A 130 6.63 16.09 22.40
C GLY A 130 5.14 16.41 22.56
N GLU A 131 4.30 15.93 21.63
CA GLU A 131 2.85 16.15 21.67
C GLU A 131 2.14 15.34 22.77
N ARG A 132 2.64 14.13 23.07
CA ARG A 132 2.00 13.14 23.95
C ARG A 132 3.04 12.46 24.86
N PRO A 133 3.66 13.19 25.80
CA PRO A 133 4.70 12.64 26.68
C PRO A 133 4.16 11.62 27.70
N ASP A 134 2.84 11.56 27.88
CA ASP A 134 2.13 10.70 28.83
C ASP A 134 1.88 9.27 28.33
N LEU A 135 2.18 8.97 27.06
CA LEU A 135 1.94 7.64 26.50
C LEU A 135 2.81 6.58 27.19
N LYS A 136 2.18 5.47 27.60
CA LYS A 136 2.88 4.37 28.28
C LYS A 136 3.89 3.67 27.38
N GLY A 137 3.76 3.80 26.05
CA GLY A 137 4.68 3.27 25.06
C GLY A 137 6.13 3.74 25.24
N TRP A 138 6.35 4.91 25.83
CA TRP A 138 7.69 5.44 26.09
C TRP A 138 8.50 4.64 27.12
N ALA A 139 7.86 3.72 27.86
CA ALA A 139 8.56 2.79 28.75
C ALA A 139 9.27 1.65 27.99
N SER A 140 9.03 1.48 26.68
CA SER A 140 9.68 0.46 25.86
C SER A 140 11.12 0.84 25.55
N GLN A 141 12.09 0.11 26.10
CA GLN A 141 13.51 0.35 25.83
C GLN A 141 13.85 0.18 24.34
N GLU A 142 13.30 -0.84 23.67
CA GLU A 142 13.53 -1.06 22.23
C GLU A 142 13.06 0.13 21.37
N LEU A 143 11.98 0.80 21.77
CA LEU A 143 11.50 2.00 21.08
C LEU A 143 12.45 3.18 21.31
N LEU A 144 12.91 3.38 22.55
CA LEU A 144 13.87 4.42 22.88
C LEU A 144 15.20 4.21 22.15
N ASP A 145 15.67 2.97 22.06
CA ASP A 145 16.89 2.60 21.32
C ASP A 145 16.74 2.91 19.83
N PHE A 146 15.60 2.55 19.22
CA PHE A 146 15.29 2.91 17.82
C PHE A 146 15.26 4.44 17.61
N MET A 147 14.63 5.18 18.53
CA MET A 147 14.56 6.65 18.50
C MET A 147 15.92 7.34 18.68
N GLY A 148 16.95 6.62 19.16
CA GLY A 148 18.33 7.10 19.20
C GLY A 148 19.01 7.18 17.81
N GLY A 149 18.35 6.69 16.76
CA GLY A 149 18.82 6.79 15.38
C GLY A 149 18.76 8.21 14.78
N HIS A 150 19.19 8.33 13.52
CA HIS A 150 19.19 9.59 12.79
C HIS A 150 17.78 10.00 12.35
N ALA A 151 17.27 11.13 12.84
CA ALA A 151 15.99 11.70 12.42
C ALA A 151 16.11 12.38 11.04
N VAL A 152 15.10 12.21 10.18
CA VAL A 152 15.00 12.88 8.88
C VAL A 152 13.67 13.63 8.84
N ASP A 153 13.71 14.93 8.54
CA ASP A 153 12.49 15.70 8.34
C ASP A 153 11.78 15.23 7.06
N PRO A 154 10.50 14.82 7.12
CA PRO A 154 9.76 14.45 5.92
C PRO A 154 9.69 15.58 4.88
N ALA A 155 9.70 16.84 5.29
CA ALA A 155 9.68 17.99 4.38
C ALA A 155 11.01 18.20 3.64
N SER A 156 12.12 17.63 4.14
CA SER A 156 13.41 17.67 3.45
C SER A 156 13.57 16.56 2.41
N ARG A 157 12.57 15.68 2.25
CA ARG A 157 12.54 14.67 1.19
C ARG A 157 11.82 15.22 -0.03
N PRO A 158 12.31 14.93 -1.24
CA PRO A 158 11.65 15.40 -2.45
C PRO A 158 10.27 14.74 -2.56
N CYS A 159 9.35 15.44 -3.21
CA CYS A 159 8.06 14.87 -3.53
C CYS A 159 8.24 13.65 -4.46
N TRP A 160 7.62 12.54 -4.10
CA TRP A 160 7.63 11.32 -4.90
C TRP A 160 7.03 11.60 -6.29
N ASN A 161 7.65 11.05 -7.34
CA ASN A 161 7.23 11.21 -8.74
C ASN A 161 7.21 9.82 -9.43
N PRO A 162 6.10 9.42 -10.05
CA PRO A 162 5.90 8.10 -10.66
C PRO A 162 6.76 7.79 -11.89
N SER A 163 7.40 8.76 -12.54
CA SER A 163 8.07 8.53 -13.83
C SER A 163 9.37 7.70 -13.77
N GLY A 164 9.68 7.06 -12.65
CA GLY A 164 10.80 6.12 -12.50
C GLY A 164 10.47 4.72 -13.03
N ASN A 165 10.42 4.56 -14.35
CA ASN A 165 10.15 3.28 -15.02
C ASN A 165 11.21 2.20 -14.69
N PRO A 166 10.86 0.98 -14.25
CA PRO A 166 11.76 -0.15 -14.21
C PRO A 166 11.68 -0.92 -15.54
N SER A 167 12.36 -0.45 -16.59
CA SER A 167 12.48 -1.23 -17.84
C SER A 167 13.91 -1.73 -18.04
N ARG A 168 14.20 -2.91 -17.49
CA ARG A 168 15.15 -3.83 -18.10
C ARG A 168 14.47 -4.37 -19.37
N ASN A 169 14.82 -3.79 -20.51
CA ASN A 169 14.44 -4.29 -21.83
C ASN A 169 15.11 -5.64 -22.09
N PRO A 170 14.40 -6.78 -22.25
CA PRO A 170 15.00 -7.99 -22.79
C PRO A 170 14.82 -7.94 -24.31
N SER A 171 15.69 -7.21 -25.02
CA SER A 171 15.76 -7.31 -26.47
C SER A 171 17.14 -7.77 -26.89
N VAL A 172 17.37 -9.08 -26.74
CA VAL A 172 18.37 -9.77 -27.56
C VAL A 172 17.73 -9.97 -28.93
N LYS A 173 18.28 -9.27 -29.92
CA LYS A 173 18.02 -9.47 -31.34
C LYS A 173 18.22 -10.96 -31.70
N GLY A 174 17.12 -11.63 -32.03
CA GLY A 174 17.11 -12.90 -32.74
C GLY A 174 16.40 -12.72 -34.07
N SER A 175 17.14 -12.26 -35.07
CA SER A 175 16.75 -12.22 -36.49
C SER A 175 16.48 -13.62 -37.03
N GLY A 176 15.36 -13.80 -37.74
CA GLY A 176 15.10 -15.00 -38.54
C GLY A 176 13.64 -15.15 -38.98
N ASN A 177 13.24 -14.44 -40.03
CA ASN A 177 12.04 -14.79 -40.79
C ASN A 177 12.32 -16.12 -41.53
N PRO A 178 11.34 -17.03 -41.61
CA PRO A 178 10.80 -17.29 -42.94
C PRO A 178 9.28 -17.35 -42.97
N SER A 179 8.75 -16.64 -43.97
CA SER A 179 7.42 -16.74 -44.56
C SER A 179 7.00 -18.18 -44.84
N ILE A 180 5.73 -18.52 -44.54
CA ILE A 180 4.82 -19.35 -45.35
C ILE A 180 3.39 -19.01 -44.90
N ASP A 181 2.59 -18.49 -45.83
CA ASP A 181 1.12 -18.47 -45.82
C ASP A 181 0.61 -19.84 -46.31
N PRO A 182 -0.49 -20.38 -45.76
CA PRO A 182 -1.68 -20.40 -46.60
C PRO A 182 -3.00 -20.16 -45.83
N SER A 183 -3.74 -19.16 -46.32
CA SER A 183 -5.19 -19.11 -46.58
C SER A 183 -6.06 -20.28 -46.06
N GLY A 184 -7.08 -19.95 -45.26
CA GLY A 184 -8.21 -20.87 -44.99
C GLY A 184 -9.22 -20.31 -43.98
N ASN A 185 -10.30 -19.71 -44.49
CA ASN A 185 -11.51 -19.34 -43.74
C ASN A 185 -12.22 -20.59 -43.19
N PRO A 186 -12.92 -20.50 -42.04
CA PRO A 186 -14.28 -21.01 -42.04
C PRO A 186 -15.29 -20.12 -41.30
N SER A 187 -16.34 -19.76 -42.05
CA SER A 187 -17.66 -19.40 -41.56
C SER A 187 -18.40 -20.66 -41.08
N GLY A 188 -19.19 -20.57 -40.00
CA GLY A 188 -20.02 -21.69 -39.52
C GLY A 188 -20.95 -21.32 -38.36
N ASN A 189 -22.19 -20.95 -38.70
CA ASN A 189 -23.35 -20.78 -37.82
C ASN A 189 -23.86 -22.14 -37.30
N PRO A 190 -24.62 -22.20 -36.19
CA PRO A 190 -25.89 -22.94 -36.27
C PRO A 190 -27.07 -22.28 -35.52
N SER A 191 -28.25 -22.39 -36.15
CA SER A 191 -29.56 -21.94 -35.67
C SER A 191 -30.34 -23.01 -34.87
N GLU A 192 -31.15 -22.52 -33.92
CA GLU A 192 -32.48 -22.93 -33.39
C GLU A 192 -33.03 -24.37 -33.45
N LYS A 193 -33.65 -24.78 -32.32
CA LYS A 193 -35.00 -25.40 -32.10
C LYS A 193 -35.02 -25.96 -30.65
N GLY A 194 -36.02 -25.85 -29.77
CA GLY A 194 -37.36 -25.26 -29.68
C GLY A 194 -37.95 -25.53 -28.26
N PHE A 195 -38.87 -24.69 -27.81
CA PHE A 195 -39.64 -24.74 -26.54
C PHE A 195 -40.66 -25.92 -26.49
N PRO A 196 -41.26 -26.33 -25.33
CA PRO A 196 -42.30 -25.54 -24.63
C PRO A 196 -42.29 -25.56 -23.08
N ASN A 197 -42.85 -24.46 -22.57
CA ASN A 197 -43.27 -24.14 -21.20
C ASN A 197 -44.50 -24.99 -20.76
N PRO A 198 -44.88 -24.94 -19.46
CA PRO A 198 -46.24 -24.45 -19.19
C PRO A 198 -46.32 -23.43 -18.05
N SER A 199 -47.00 -22.32 -18.35
CA SER A 199 -47.57 -21.36 -17.41
C SER A 199 -48.91 -21.84 -16.84
N GLY A 200 -49.25 -21.35 -15.65
CA GLY A 200 -50.62 -21.28 -15.12
C GLY A 200 -50.60 -20.94 -13.62
N LYS A 201 -50.46 -19.66 -13.23
CA LYS A 201 -51.52 -18.71 -12.85
C LYS A 201 -52.58 -19.28 -11.88
N GLY A 202 -52.65 -18.65 -10.70
CA GLY A 202 -53.79 -18.68 -9.78
C GLY A 202 -53.57 -17.69 -8.64
N SER A 203 -54.27 -16.55 -8.71
CA SER A 203 -54.33 -15.49 -7.71
C SER A 203 -55.28 -15.85 -6.56
N ASP A 204 -55.18 -15.09 -5.46
CA ASP A 204 -56.16 -14.79 -4.37
C ASP A 204 -55.42 -14.89 -3.01
N GLY A 205 -55.30 -13.87 -2.16
CA GLY A 205 -56.29 -12.89 -1.74
C GLY A 205 -56.81 -13.29 -0.35
N GLY A 206 -56.25 -12.74 0.75
CA GLY A 206 -56.71 -13.09 2.10
C GLY A 206 -55.95 -12.43 3.24
N SER A 207 -56.50 -11.32 3.74
CA SER A 207 -56.11 -10.59 4.94
C SER A 207 -56.42 -11.36 6.24
N GLY A 208 -55.67 -11.12 7.32
CA GLY A 208 -56.06 -11.56 8.66
C GLY A 208 -54.97 -11.48 9.72
N ASN A 209 -54.89 -10.34 10.40
CA ASN A 209 -54.41 -10.24 11.80
C ASN A 209 -55.68 -10.20 12.69
N PRO A 210 -55.67 -10.71 13.93
CA PRO A 210 -55.40 -9.79 15.05
C PRO A 210 -54.68 -10.39 16.28
N SER A 211 -54.30 -9.44 17.14
CA SER A 211 -53.58 -9.45 18.42
C SER A 211 -54.23 -10.19 19.61
N GLU A 212 -53.43 -10.19 20.71
CA GLU A 212 -53.74 -10.22 22.17
C GLU A 212 -53.14 -11.46 22.88
N THR A 213 -52.39 -11.42 24.00
CA THR A 213 -52.14 -10.45 25.09
C THR A 213 -50.94 -10.91 25.96
N HIS A 214 -50.14 -9.96 26.47
CA HIS A 214 -49.26 -10.06 27.66
C HIS A 214 -50.07 -9.71 28.94
N PRO A 215 -49.60 -9.81 30.22
CA PRO A 215 -48.23 -9.67 30.75
C PRO A 215 -47.88 -10.68 31.90
N GLU A 216 -46.79 -10.69 32.68
CA GLU A 216 -45.92 -9.64 33.23
C GLU A 216 -44.64 -10.25 33.91
N THR A 217 -43.53 -9.48 33.84
CA THR A 217 -42.47 -9.16 34.85
C THR A 217 -41.34 -10.08 35.39
N HIS A 218 -40.19 -9.38 35.56
CA HIS A 218 -38.95 -9.60 36.34
C HIS A 218 -37.78 -10.36 35.67
N ALA A 219 -36.50 -9.99 35.77
CA ALA A 219 -35.76 -8.76 36.08
C ALA A 219 -34.25 -9.09 35.88
N LEU A 220 -33.50 -8.13 35.33
CA LEU A 220 -32.10 -7.77 35.59
C LEU A 220 -30.94 -8.81 35.54
N GLN A 221 -29.96 -8.43 34.71
CA GLN A 221 -28.52 -8.31 34.97
C GLN A 221 -27.61 -9.55 35.00
N GLN A 222 -26.72 -9.54 34.00
CA GLN A 222 -25.26 -9.67 34.07
C GLN A 222 -24.67 -10.26 35.36
N THR A 223 -23.86 -11.32 35.19
CA THR A 223 -22.65 -11.45 36.01
C THR A 223 -21.53 -12.11 35.24
N THR A 224 -20.40 -11.45 35.35
CA THR A 224 -19.07 -11.70 34.79
C THR A 224 -18.23 -12.63 35.69
N LEU A 225 -17.10 -13.08 35.12
CA LEU A 225 -15.80 -13.39 35.75
C LEU A 225 -15.53 -14.79 36.34
N ASN A 226 -14.65 -15.51 35.64
CA ASN A 226 -13.25 -15.78 36.02
C ASN A 226 -12.99 -16.55 37.33
N THR A 227 -12.21 -17.64 37.26
CA THR A 227 -11.33 -18.07 38.36
C THR A 227 -10.14 -18.84 37.82
N GLN A 228 -8.95 -18.31 38.12
CA GLN A 228 -7.64 -18.95 38.03
C GLN A 228 -7.51 -20.05 39.11
N HIS A 229 -6.68 -21.08 38.89
CA HIS A 229 -5.67 -21.59 39.85
C HIS A 229 -4.87 -22.76 39.22
N SER A 230 -3.61 -22.87 39.68
CA SER A 230 -2.47 -23.62 39.12
C SER A 230 -2.29 -24.99 39.83
N PRO A 231 -1.15 -25.74 39.70
CA PRO A 231 -1.10 -27.11 39.20
C PRO A 231 -0.89 -28.20 40.29
N VAL A 232 -1.17 -29.47 39.96
CA VAL A 232 -0.71 -30.63 40.75
C VAL A 232 -0.24 -31.75 39.82
N GLY A 233 1.00 -32.20 40.06
CA GLY A 233 1.65 -33.29 39.34
C GLY A 233 1.16 -34.68 39.74
N GLY A 234 1.25 -35.60 38.78
CA GLY A 234 1.00 -37.03 38.97
C GLY A 234 1.91 -37.83 38.05
N LYS A 235 2.98 -38.38 38.65
CA LYS A 235 3.98 -39.27 38.04
C LYS A 235 3.33 -40.65 37.86
N VAL A 236 3.28 -41.19 36.64
CA VAL A 236 3.06 -42.63 36.42
C VAL A 236 4.12 -43.16 35.47
N VAL A 237 4.98 -44.01 36.03
CA VAL A 237 5.97 -44.84 35.33
C VAL A 237 5.27 -46.08 34.81
N ARG A 238 5.45 -46.42 33.52
CA ARG A 238 5.47 -47.80 33.02
C ARG A 238 6.46 -47.92 31.87
N GLU A 239 7.50 -48.71 32.09
CA GLU A 239 8.41 -49.24 31.07
C GLU A 239 7.85 -50.52 30.43
N GLY A 240 8.22 -50.80 29.18
CA GLY A 240 8.13 -52.15 28.60
C GLY A 240 7.85 -52.25 27.08
N THR A 241 8.78 -51.75 26.26
CA THR A 241 9.27 -52.29 24.96
C THR A 241 8.33 -52.98 23.96
N THR A 242 8.25 -52.43 22.74
CA THR A 242 8.89 -53.03 21.54
C THR A 242 9.23 -51.93 20.52
N ALA A 243 10.47 -51.95 20.04
CA ALA A 243 11.00 -51.07 19.00
C ALA A 243 10.29 -51.28 17.66
N ARG A 244 9.91 -50.18 17.00
CA ARG A 244 9.72 -50.15 15.55
C ARG A 244 10.33 -48.86 15.02
N GLU A 245 11.26 -49.04 14.08
CA GLU A 245 12.04 -48.05 13.35
C GLU A 245 11.28 -46.73 13.11
N THR A 246 11.83 -45.68 13.69
CA THR A 246 11.54 -44.29 13.34
C THR A 246 12.18 -43.98 11.99
N THR A 247 11.40 -43.95 10.92
CA THR A 247 11.72 -43.03 9.81
C THR A 247 11.35 -41.61 10.29
N PRO A 248 12.30 -40.66 10.36
CA PRO A 248 11.97 -39.28 10.70
C PRO A 248 11.07 -38.69 9.61
N PRO A 249 10.08 -37.84 9.96
CA PRO A 249 9.31 -37.11 8.95
C PRO A 249 10.25 -36.15 8.21
N PRO A 250 10.08 -35.94 6.89
CA PRO A 250 11.01 -35.14 6.11
C PRO A 250 11.08 -33.71 6.65
N SER A 251 12.28 -33.40 7.11
CA SER A 251 12.77 -32.12 7.57
C SER A 251 12.79 -31.08 6.45
N LYS A 252 12.31 -29.88 6.77
CA LYS A 252 12.57 -28.59 6.11
C LYS A 252 12.11 -28.51 4.65
N ILE A 253 11.05 -27.73 4.41
CA ILE A 253 10.75 -27.20 3.08
C ILE A 253 12.04 -26.52 2.59
N LYS A 254 12.55 -26.91 1.42
CA LYS A 254 13.72 -26.25 0.82
C LYS A 254 13.32 -24.83 0.44
N PHE A 255 14.21 -23.86 0.67
CA PHE A 255 13.98 -22.43 0.44
C PHE A 255 13.40 -22.15 -0.97
N ASP A 256 13.91 -22.88 -1.96
CA ASP A 256 13.55 -22.80 -3.39
C ASP A 256 12.11 -23.29 -3.71
N GLN A 257 11.37 -23.81 -2.72
CA GLN A 257 10.02 -24.36 -2.87
C GLN A 257 8.95 -23.55 -2.12
N ILE A 258 9.30 -22.40 -1.54
CA ILE A 258 8.33 -21.55 -0.85
C ILE A 258 7.57 -20.71 -1.89
N PRO A 259 6.22 -20.83 -1.98
CA PRO A 259 5.43 -20.02 -2.91
C PRO A 259 5.61 -18.52 -2.65
N THR A 260 5.66 -17.73 -3.73
CA THR A 260 5.77 -16.25 -3.64
C THR A 260 4.67 -15.64 -2.79
N ASP A 261 3.43 -16.13 -2.89
CA ASP A 261 2.30 -15.62 -2.10
C ASP A 261 2.46 -15.87 -0.60
N TRP A 262 3.21 -16.90 -0.21
CA TRP A 262 3.55 -17.13 1.20
C TRP A 262 4.65 -16.19 1.67
N ILE A 263 5.59 -15.84 0.81
CA ILE A 263 6.63 -14.85 1.13
C ILE A 263 5.99 -13.46 1.27
N ASP A 264 5.04 -13.12 0.40
CA ASP A 264 4.30 -11.86 0.45
C ASP A 264 3.34 -11.80 1.66
N ASN A 265 2.79 -12.94 2.06
CA ASN A 265 1.96 -13.07 3.26
C ASN A 265 2.21 -14.40 3.98
N PRO A 266 3.14 -14.44 4.95
CA PRO A 266 3.47 -15.66 5.69
C PRO A 266 2.30 -16.27 6.45
N GLY A 267 1.24 -15.48 6.72
CA GLY A 267 -0.01 -15.96 7.29
C GLY A 267 -0.72 -17.01 6.43
N LEU A 268 -0.46 -17.04 5.12
CA LEU A 268 -1.01 -18.04 4.18
C LEU A 268 -0.25 -19.36 4.17
N ALA A 269 0.91 -19.45 4.82
CA ALA A 269 1.71 -20.66 4.83
C ALA A 269 0.97 -21.82 5.52
N ARG A 270 0.96 -22.99 4.88
CA ARG A 270 0.28 -24.21 5.35
C ARG A 270 1.18 -25.42 5.21
N CYS A 271 0.99 -26.44 6.04
CA CYS A 271 1.61 -27.75 5.79
C CYS A 271 0.80 -28.53 4.76
N HIS A 272 1.40 -29.58 4.18
CA HIS A 272 0.74 -30.45 3.21
C HIS A 272 -0.60 -31.04 3.70
N LYS A 273 -0.77 -31.23 5.01
CA LYS A 273 -2.03 -31.75 5.59
C LYS A 273 -3.16 -30.73 5.63
N HIS A 274 -2.82 -29.44 5.62
CA HIS A 274 -3.75 -28.32 5.72
C HIS A 274 -3.67 -27.42 4.48
N ALA A 275 -3.29 -27.98 3.33
CA ALA A 275 -3.03 -27.21 2.12
C ALA A 275 -4.27 -26.50 1.55
N THR A 276 -5.46 -27.02 1.85
CA THR A 276 -6.76 -26.48 1.41
C THR A 276 -7.57 -25.88 2.55
N ASP A 277 -7.08 -25.96 3.79
CA ASP A 277 -7.78 -25.45 4.96
C ASP A 277 -7.51 -23.96 5.13
N GLU A 278 -8.55 -23.16 4.97
CA GLU A 278 -8.51 -21.72 5.18
C GLU A 278 -8.15 -21.39 6.64
N TYR A 279 -8.74 -22.12 7.59
CA TYR A 279 -8.56 -21.95 9.03
C TYR A 279 -8.11 -23.26 9.72
N PRO A 280 -6.84 -23.65 9.58
CA PRO A 280 -6.37 -24.91 10.16
C PRO A 280 -6.30 -24.82 11.69
N PRO A 281 -6.52 -25.93 12.41
CA PRO A 281 -6.28 -25.99 13.85
C PRO A 281 -4.80 -25.75 14.17
N PRO A 282 -4.45 -25.41 15.43
CA PRO A 282 -3.06 -25.26 15.85
C PRO A 282 -2.22 -26.47 15.44
N CYS A 283 -1.25 -26.24 14.55
CA CYS A 283 -0.47 -27.30 13.92
C CYS A 283 1.00 -26.90 13.83
N GLY A 284 1.88 -27.71 14.39
CA GLY A 284 3.33 -27.50 14.32
C GLY A 284 3.85 -27.44 12.87
N GLY A 285 3.27 -28.23 11.96
CA GLY A 285 3.65 -28.18 10.55
C GLY A 285 3.31 -26.85 9.87
N CYS A 286 2.16 -26.25 10.19
CA CYS A 286 1.81 -24.92 9.68
C CYS A 286 2.68 -23.82 10.30
N ALA A 287 3.06 -23.97 11.58
CA ALA A 287 4.00 -23.06 12.24
C ALA A 287 5.36 -23.08 11.55
N THR A 288 5.94 -24.26 11.28
CA THR A 288 7.21 -24.38 10.54
C THR A 288 7.11 -23.82 9.12
N ALA A 289 5.98 -24.01 8.43
CA ALA A 289 5.78 -23.43 7.10
C ALA A 289 5.75 -21.88 7.13
N ARG A 290 5.12 -21.30 8.16
CA ARG A 290 5.11 -19.86 8.39
C ARG A 290 6.50 -19.32 8.73
N GLU A 291 7.23 -19.97 9.63
CA GLU A 291 8.61 -19.59 9.98
C GLU A 291 9.51 -19.60 8.75
N ALA A 292 9.36 -20.60 7.86
CA ALA A 292 10.11 -20.65 6.61
C ALA A 292 9.73 -19.49 5.66
N ALA A 293 8.44 -19.16 5.54
CA ALA A 293 7.98 -18.04 4.75
C ALA A 293 8.43 -16.69 5.31
N GLU A 294 8.41 -16.50 6.64
CA GLU A 294 8.96 -15.32 7.32
C GLU A 294 10.47 -15.19 7.10
N ALA A 295 11.22 -16.29 7.17
CA ALA A 295 12.66 -16.27 6.88
C ALA A 295 12.96 -15.89 5.42
N ALA A 296 12.20 -16.45 4.47
CA ALA A 296 12.33 -16.09 3.05
C ALA A 296 11.94 -14.64 2.76
N GLN A 297 10.96 -14.11 3.50
CA GLN A 297 10.61 -12.69 3.45
C GLN A 297 11.77 -11.83 3.99
N ASP A 298 12.33 -12.18 5.15
CA ASP A 298 13.45 -11.46 5.76
C ASP A 298 14.71 -11.48 4.86
N ASP A 299 14.99 -12.58 4.15
CA ASP A 299 16.07 -12.68 3.16
C ASP A 299 15.82 -11.78 1.95
N ARG A 300 14.59 -11.79 1.39
CA ARG A 300 14.21 -10.88 0.28
C ARG A 300 14.32 -9.41 0.70
N ASP A 301 13.93 -9.09 1.92
CA ASP A 301 14.06 -7.74 2.49
C ASP A 301 15.53 -7.36 2.70
N ALA A 302 16.39 -8.30 3.09
CA ALA A 302 17.84 -8.09 3.18
C ALA A 302 18.48 -7.81 1.81
N GLU A 303 18.11 -8.55 0.77
CA GLU A 303 18.56 -8.32 -0.60
C GLU A 303 18.11 -6.94 -1.11
N ARG A 304 16.83 -6.58 -0.88
CA ARG A 304 16.31 -5.24 -1.18
C ARG A 304 17.08 -4.14 -0.46
N ARG A 305 17.41 -4.33 0.83
CA ARG A 305 18.24 -3.40 1.61
C ARG A 305 19.62 -3.22 1.00
N SER A 306 20.26 -4.32 0.60
CA SER A 306 21.58 -4.28 -0.04
C SER A 306 21.52 -3.54 -1.37
N ALA A 307 20.54 -3.85 -2.21
CA ALA A 307 20.36 -3.20 -3.52
C ALA A 307 20.09 -1.69 -3.39
N ALA A 308 19.22 -1.29 -2.46
CA ALA A 308 18.94 0.12 -2.18
C ALA A 308 20.17 0.85 -1.62
N ALA A 309 20.96 0.20 -0.77
CA ALA A 309 22.22 0.77 -0.27
C ALA A 309 23.24 0.99 -1.42
N THR A 310 23.39 0.01 -2.32
CA THR A 310 24.23 0.15 -3.51
C THR A 310 23.75 1.29 -4.40
N ARG A 311 22.44 1.37 -4.69
CA ARG A 311 21.87 2.43 -5.51
C ARG A 311 22.07 3.81 -4.89
N ARG A 312 21.90 3.95 -3.57
CA ARG A 312 22.17 5.20 -2.85
C ARG A 312 23.64 5.62 -2.92
N GLN A 313 24.57 4.66 -2.88
CA GLN A 313 25.99 4.96 -3.09
C GLN A 313 26.25 5.45 -4.51
N THR A 314 25.58 4.87 -5.51
CA THR A 314 25.64 5.35 -6.90
C THR A 314 25.09 6.77 -7.05
N ILE A 315 23.97 7.10 -6.40
CA ILE A 315 23.41 8.46 -6.34
C ILE A 315 24.38 9.44 -5.68
N THR A 316 24.93 9.06 -4.52
CA THR A 316 25.87 9.90 -3.78
C THR A 316 27.15 10.17 -4.57
N ALA A 317 27.57 9.23 -5.42
CA ALA A 317 28.74 9.35 -6.29
C ALA A 317 28.44 10.08 -7.61
N CYS A 318 27.18 10.36 -7.93
CA CYS A 318 26.77 10.97 -9.18
C CYS A 318 26.91 12.50 -9.10
N SER A 319 27.56 13.09 -10.11
CA SER A 319 27.71 14.55 -10.22
C SER A 319 26.53 15.23 -10.92
N LEU A 320 25.61 14.47 -11.49
CA LEU A 320 24.50 14.99 -12.30
C LEU A 320 23.20 15.18 -11.49
N CYS A 321 23.10 14.58 -10.31
CA CYS A 321 21.91 14.63 -9.50
C CYS A 321 22.20 14.97 -8.04
N ASP A 322 21.18 15.44 -7.34
CA ASP A 322 21.26 15.65 -5.90
C ASP A 322 21.23 14.33 -5.12
N GLU A 323 21.27 14.43 -3.78
CA GLU A 323 21.20 13.30 -2.85
C GLU A 323 19.92 12.46 -2.96
N THR A 324 18.97 12.93 -3.75
CA THR A 324 17.68 12.29 -3.97
C THR A 324 17.60 11.61 -5.34
N GLY A 325 18.58 11.84 -6.21
CA GLY A 325 18.62 11.32 -7.56
C GLY A 325 17.94 12.22 -8.59
N GLN A 326 17.53 13.45 -8.25
CA GLN A 326 16.96 14.39 -9.20
C GLN A 326 18.07 15.11 -9.97
N ILE A 327 17.96 15.14 -11.30
CA ILE A 327 18.93 15.80 -12.17
C ILE A 327 18.95 17.31 -11.88
N LEU A 328 20.17 17.85 -11.75
CA LEU A 328 20.43 19.26 -11.54
C LEU A 328 20.58 20.00 -12.87
N ASP A 329 20.06 21.22 -12.93
CA ASP A 329 20.32 22.18 -14.00
C ASP A 329 21.78 22.68 -13.96
N ASP A 330 22.18 23.42 -14.99
CA ASP A 330 23.54 24.00 -15.08
C ASP A 330 23.89 24.94 -13.92
N ARG A 331 22.90 25.34 -13.10
CA ARG A 331 23.07 26.19 -11.91
C ARG A 331 23.06 25.38 -10.60
N GLY A 332 23.07 24.05 -10.69
CA GLY A 332 23.05 23.15 -9.53
C GLY A 332 21.70 23.12 -8.81
N ARG A 333 20.61 23.51 -9.46
CA ARG A 333 19.25 23.44 -8.90
C ARG A 333 18.49 22.28 -9.52
N PRO A 334 17.58 21.62 -8.80
CA PRO A 334 16.78 20.55 -9.39
C PRO A 334 16.03 21.04 -10.63
N MET A 335 16.08 20.25 -11.71
CA MET A 335 15.38 20.59 -12.96
C MET A 335 13.87 20.72 -12.73
N ASP A 336 13.26 21.65 -13.47
CA ASP A 336 11.81 21.84 -13.56
C ASP A 336 11.40 21.73 -15.05
N PRO A 337 10.55 20.76 -15.43
CA PRO A 337 9.92 19.74 -14.59
C PRO A 337 10.95 18.77 -13.99
N ALA A 338 10.59 18.13 -12.88
CA ALA A 338 11.47 17.22 -12.16
C ALA A 338 11.89 16.02 -13.04
N VAL A 339 13.20 15.81 -13.18
CA VAL A 339 13.79 14.72 -13.94
C VAL A 339 14.67 13.86 -13.03
N TRP A 340 14.57 12.54 -13.11
CA TRP A 340 15.36 11.62 -12.27
C TRP A 340 16.52 11.00 -13.03
N CYS A 341 17.67 10.92 -12.36
CA CYS A 341 18.91 10.38 -12.88
C CYS A 341 18.84 8.85 -12.92
N THR A 342 19.10 8.29 -14.10
CA THR A 342 19.23 6.85 -14.34
C THR A 342 20.62 6.31 -13.99
N HIS A 343 21.57 7.21 -13.69
CA HIS A 343 23.00 6.91 -13.50
C HIS A 343 23.66 6.28 -14.72
N ASP A 344 23.04 6.49 -15.88
CA ASP A 344 23.54 6.22 -17.21
C ASP A 344 23.56 7.56 -17.96
N GLU A 345 24.74 7.94 -18.46
CA GLU A 345 24.97 9.27 -19.05
C GLU A 345 24.18 9.47 -20.34
N ASP A 346 24.09 8.42 -21.18
CA ASP A 346 23.39 8.46 -22.46
C ASP A 346 21.87 8.49 -22.24
N ALA A 347 21.36 7.66 -21.32
CA ALA A 347 19.94 7.66 -20.98
C ALA A 347 19.52 9.00 -20.33
N ASN A 348 20.36 9.58 -19.47
CA ASN A 348 20.08 10.89 -18.88
C ASN A 348 19.98 11.99 -19.94
N ALA A 349 20.81 11.97 -20.98
CA ALA A 349 20.77 12.97 -22.04
C ALA A 349 19.42 12.98 -22.79
N GLU A 350 18.89 11.79 -23.10
CA GLU A 350 17.57 11.64 -23.72
C GLU A 350 16.44 12.12 -22.81
N ILE A 351 16.47 11.75 -21.52
CA ILE A 351 15.44 12.11 -20.56
C ILE A 351 15.41 13.64 -20.33
N ILE A 352 16.59 14.27 -20.23
CA ILE A 352 16.71 15.73 -20.09
C ILE A 352 16.10 16.44 -21.32
N LEU A 353 16.37 15.93 -22.52
CA LEU A 353 15.85 16.52 -23.76
C LEU A 353 14.32 16.40 -23.83
N ASP A 354 13.78 15.22 -23.56
CA ASP A 354 12.34 14.96 -23.57
C ASP A 354 11.60 15.82 -22.52
N ALA A 355 12.16 15.95 -21.32
CA ALA A 355 11.61 16.81 -20.27
C ALA A 355 11.53 18.28 -20.69
N ARG A 356 12.58 18.80 -21.35
CA ARG A 356 12.59 20.16 -21.90
C ARG A 356 11.52 20.35 -22.98
N GLN A 357 11.39 19.40 -23.90
CA GLN A 357 10.38 19.44 -24.96
C GLN A 357 8.95 19.42 -24.40
N ARG A 358 8.70 18.59 -23.40
CA ARG A 358 7.40 18.54 -22.71
C ARG A 358 7.09 19.86 -22.00
N ALA A 359 8.05 20.43 -21.28
CA ALA A 359 7.88 21.72 -20.60
C ALA A 359 7.55 22.86 -21.59
N GLU A 360 8.25 22.90 -22.73
CA GLU A 360 7.98 23.86 -23.80
C GLU A 360 6.57 23.69 -24.38
N ALA A 361 6.15 22.44 -24.63
CA ALA A 361 4.82 22.13 -25.14
C ALA A 361 3.71 22.52 -24.15
N GLU A 362 3.90 22.26 -22.85
CA GLU A 362 2.97 22.65 -21.79
C GLU A 362 2.87 24.17 -21.65
N ALA A 363 4.00 24.88 -21.68
CA ALA A 363 4.03 26.34 -21.64
C ALA A 363 3.31 26.95 -22.87
N ALA A 364 3.50 26.37 -24.05
CA ALA A 364 2.78 26.78 -25.26
C ALA A 364 1.27 26.54 -25.13
N ALA A 365 0.86 25.37 -24.63
CA ALA A 365 -0.54 25.05 -24.41
C ALA A 365 -1.17 25.95 -23.33
N GLU A 366 -0.43 26.30 -22.28
CA GLU A 366 -0.90 27.22 -21.24
C GLU A 366 -1.06 28.65 -21.79
N ALA A 367 -0.11 29.13 -22.60
CA ALA A 367 -0.21 30.41 -23.28
C ALA A 367 -1.46 30.47 -24.18
N GLU A 368 -1.74 29.40 -24.94
CA GLU A 368 -2.94 29.30 -25.76
C GLU A 368 -4.22 29.31 -24.91
N ARG A 369 -4.25 28.57 -23.80
CA ARG A 369 -5.39 28.60 -22.86
C ARG A 369 -5.61 30.00 -22.29
N ARG A 370 -4.55 30.72 -21.91
CA ARG A 370 -4.63 32.11 -21.42
C ARG A 370 -5.17 33.06 -22.49
N ASP A 371 -4.72 32.94 -23.74
CA ASP A 371 -5.24 33.75 -24.85
C ASP A 371 -6.73 33.47 -25.13
N ARG A 372 -7.12 32.19 -25.18
CA ARG A 372 -8.54 31.79 -25.34
C ARG A 372 -9.40 32.34 -24.20
N ALA A 373 -8.93 32.27 -22.95
CA ALA A 373 -9.62 32.81 -21.79
C ALA A 373 -9.75 34.34 -21.85
N ALA A 374 -8.69 35.05 -22.27
CA ALA A 374 -8.70 36.50 -22.44
C ALA A 374 -9.70 36.94 -23.52
N LYS A 375 -9.74 36.23 -24.66
CA LYS A 375 -10.72 36.46 -25.74
C LYS A 375 -12.15 36.21 -25.28
N ALA A 376 -12.40 35.11 -24.59
CA ALA A 376 -13.72 34.79 -24.03
C ALA A 376 -14.18 35.86 -23.00
N ALA A 377 -13.27 36.33 -22.14
CA ALA A 377 -13.55 37.40 -21.18
C ALA A 377 -13.87 38.74 -21.89
N ALA A 378 -13.19 39.06 -22.99
CA ALA A 378 -13.49 40.25 -23.79
C ALA A 378 -14.88 40.16 -24.44
N GLN A 379 -15.21 39.02 -25.06
CA GLN A 379 -16.54 38.78 -25.65
C GLN A 379 -17.66 38.86 -24.61
N ALA A 380 -17.45 38.30 -23.41
CA ALA A 380 -18.42 38.38 -22.32
C ALA A 380 -18.64 39.82 -21.84
N ARG A 381 -17.59 40.66 -21.80
CA ARG A 381 -17.73 42.09 -21.48
C ARG A 381 -18.54 42.83 -22.54
N GLU A 382 -18.29 42.58 -23.82
CA GLU A 382 -19.02 43.20 -24.92
C GLU A 382 -20.50 42.79 -24.93
N LEU A 383 -20.80 41.51 -24.72
CA LEU A 383 -22.18 41.02 -24.63
C LEU A 383 -22.94 41.67 -23.46
N ARG A 384 -22.30 41.80 -22.29
CA ARG A 384 -22.89 42.48 -21.13
C ARG A 384 -23.18 43.95 -21.41
N ALA A 385 -22.30 44.65 -22.12
CA ALA A 385 -22.53 46.04 -22.52
C ALA A 385 -23.75 46.17 -23.45
N ARG A 386 -23.84 45.33 -24.49
CA ARG A 386 -24.97 45.31 -25.42
C ARG A 386 -26.31 45.00 -24.73
N LEU A 387 -26.33 44.05 -23.80
CA LEU A 387 -27.54 43.72 -23.03
C LEU A 387 -27.95 44.85 -22.09
N ALA A 388 -27.00 45.62 -21.55
CA ALA A 388 -27.30 46.81 -20.74
C ALA A 388 -27.92 47.92 -21.58
N GLU A 389 -27.40 48.19 -22.79
CA GLU A 389 -27.95 49.18 -23.72
C GLU A 389 -29.38 48.83 -24.18
N GLN A 390 -29.65 47.55 -24.43
CA GLN A 390 -31.00 47.08 -24.77
C GLN A 390 -31.99 47.28 -23.61
N ARG A 391 -31.55 47.10 -22.36
CA ARG A 391 -32.38 47.32 -21.16
C ARG A 391 -32.67 48.79 -20.88
N THR A 392 -31.80 49.70 -21.28
CA THR A 392 -32.04 51.15 -21.11
C THR A 392 -32.89 51.74 -22.24
N SER A 393 -33.03 51.02 -23.35
CA SER A 393 -33.79 51.46 -24.53
C SER A 393 -35.22 50.91 -24.60
N ALA A 394 -35.56 49.98 -23.69
CA ALA A 394 -36.89 49.41 -23.49
C ALA A 394 -37.50 50.01 -22.23
#